data_AF-A0A061HIL3-F1
#
_entry.id   AF-A0A061HIL3-F1
#
_cell.length_a   1.000
_cell.length_b   1.000
_cell.length_c   1.000
_cell.angle_alpha   90.00
_cell.angle_beta   90.00
_cell.angle_gamma   90.00
#
_symmetry.space_group_name_H-M   'P 1'
#
loop_
_entity.id
_entity.type
_entity.pdbx_description
1 polymer ?
#
loop_
_entity_poly.entity_id
_entity_poly.type
_entity_poly.pdbx_seq_one_letter_code
_entity_poly.pdbx_strand_id
1 'polypeptide(L)'
;MPGEGEEPQAYDYNTVVLELKVECTVNSEANNRETDSLKKYHNAHVYAKDLVFKPYGQQVYEFAGEDAIGTTYPDILIAKLRPGQCIDLQAHAIKGIGSDHAKFCPVATASYRLLPSIEILRPIIGKDAENFAKCFPKGVIELESITREEASQHKSSYKGHEGEMKAVVKDAMRDTVSRECLRYDEFKGKVRLGRVRDHFIFSIESLGQWDSDELFLESVKILRLKCEALKSSLVNLTQ
;
A
#
# COMPACT_ATOMS: atom_id res chain seq x y z
N MET A 1 -15.24 -18.54 15.09
CA MET A 1 -15.10 -19.55 14.02
C MET A 1 -15.83 -20.80 14.48
N PRO A 2 -16.52 -21.53 13.60
CA PRO A 2 -17.02 -22.86 13.94
C PRO A 2 -15.86 -23.75 14.41
N GLY A 3 -16.12 -24.64 15.36
CA GLY A 3 -15.13 -25.61 15.84
C GLY A 3 -14.72 -26.60 14.74
N GLU A 4 -13.61 -27.32 14.93
CA GLU A 4 -13.24 -28.43 14.04
C GLU A 4 -14.41 -29.43 13.96
N GLY A 5 -15.00 -29.57 12.76
CA GLY A 5 -16.11 -30.48 12.49
C GLY A 5 -17.51 -29.84 12.46
N GLU A 6 -17.65 -28.55 12.73
CA GLU A 6 -18.91 -27.82 12.53
C GLU A 6 -18.97 -27.22 11.12
N GLU A 7 -19.98 -27.58 10.33
CA GLU A 7 -20.25 -26.91 9.06
C GLU A 7 -20.64 -25.44 9.34
N PRO A 8 -19.97 -24.45 8.76
CA PRO A 8 -20.34 -23.05 8.94
C PRO A 8 -21.78 -22.85 8.46
N GLN A 9 -22.67 -22.49 9.40
CA GLN A 9 -24.07 -22.24 9.08
C GLN A 9 -24.17 -20.94 8.27
N ALA A 10 -24.50 -21.09 6.98
CA ALA A 10 -24.61 -19.99 6.04
C ALA A 10 -25.95 -19.28 6.21
N TYR A 11 -25.90 -18.00 6.60
CA TYR A 11 -27.03 -17.11 6.71
C TYR A 11 -26.80 -15.85 5.89
N ASP A 12 -27.89 -15.21 5.46
CA ASP A 12 -27.85 -14.01 4.63
C ASP A 12 -27.12 -12.83 5.30
N TYR A 13 -27.08 -12.76 6.64
CA TYR A 13 -26.35 -11.72 7.37
C TYR A 13 -24.86 -12.04 7.65
N ASN A 14 -24.36 -13.25 7.34
CA ASN A 14 -22.98 -13.66 7.68
C ASN A 14 -22.17 -14.23 6.50
N THR A 15 -22.81 -14.62 5.41
CA THR A 15 -22.18 -15.35 4.30
C THR A 15 -22.63 -14.84 2.95
N VAL A 16 -21.67 -14.51 2.10
CA VAL A 16 -21.87 -14.17 0.68
C VAL A 16 -21.54 -15.39 -0.16
N VAL A 17 -22.44 -15.74 -1.09
CA VAL A 17 -22.29 -16.91 -1.97
C VAL A 17 -21.85 -16.47 -3.35
N LEU A 18 -20.73 -17.02 -3.82
CA LEU A 18 -20.21 -16.83 -5.17
C LEU A 18 -20.25 -18.16 -5.92
N GLU A 19 -20.70 -18.16 -7.17
CA GLU A 19 -20.71 -19.33 -8.05
C GLU A 19 -19.71 -19.12 -9.20
N LEU A 20 -18.93 -20.15 -9.52
CA LEU A 20 -18.11 -20.21 -10.73
C LEU A 20 -18.45 -21.47 -11.50
N LYS A 21 -19.13 -21.27 -12.64
CA LYS A 21 -19.60 -22.35 -13.51
C LYS A 21 -19.20 -22.06 -14.95
N VAL A 22 -18.11 -22.70 -15.39
CA VAL A 22 -17.51 -22.45 -16.70
C VAL A 22 -17.15 -23.76 -17.38
N GLU A 23 -17.53 -23.90 -18.65
CA GLU A 23 -17.15 -25.00 -19.53
C GLU A 23 -16.35 -24.45 -20.72
N CYS A 24 -15.25 -25.13 -21.05
CA CYS A 24 -14.43 -24.79 -22.20
C CYS A 24 -14.83 -25.63 -23.41
N THR A 25 -15.10 -24.97 -24.54
CA THR A 25 -15.52 -25.61 -25.80
C THR A 25 -14.69 -25.12 -26.98
N VAL A 26 -14.68 -25.90 -28.07
CA VAL A 26 -14.00 -25.52 -29.31
C VAL A 26 -14.80 -24.41 -30.00
N ASN A 27 -14.12 -23.34 -30.43
CA ASN A 27 -14.73 -22.34 -31.29
C ASN A 27 -14.72 -22.83 -32.74
N SER A 28 -15.87 -23.23 -33.27
CA SER A 28 -16.02 -23.72 -34.65
C SER A 28 -15.81 -22.66 -35.72
N GLU A 29 -15.89 -21.37 -35.35
CA GLU A 29 -15.66 -20.25 -36.28
C GLU A 29 -14.17 -19.86 -36.37
N ALA A 30 -13.33 -20.39 -35.49
CA ALA A 30 -11.91 -20.09 -35.49
C ALA A 30 -11.21 -20.67 -36.72
N ASN A 31 -10.20 -19.95 -37.24
CA ASN A 31 -9.39 -20.45 -38.34
C ASN A 31 -8.67 -21.75 -37.93
N ASN A 32 -8.63 -22.74 -38.82
CA ASN A 32 -7.93 -24.02 -38.59
C ASN A 32 -6.43 -23.86 -38.25
N ARG A 33 -5.82 -22.75 -38.66
CA ARG A 33 -4.42 -22.39 -38.35
C ARG A 33 -4.27 -21.47 -37.15
N GLU A 34 -5.36 -21.15 -36.45
CA GLU A 34 -5.32 -20.29 -35.27
C GLU A 34 -4.53 -20.97 -34.14
N THR A 35 -3.60 -20.21 -33.57
CA THR A 35 -2.73 -20.64 -32.47
C THR A 35 -3.10 -19.97 -31.16
N ASP A 36 -3.78 -18.82 -31.21
CA ASP A 36 -4.25 -18.13 -30.02
C ASP A 36 -5.39 -18.91 -29.35
N SER A 37 -5.16 -19.33 -28.11
CA SER A 37 -6.13 -20.10 -27.34
C SER A 37 -7.42 -19.31 -27.06
N LEU A 38 -7.35 -17.98 -26.95
CA LEU A 38 -8.52 -17.12 -26.71
C LEU A 38 -9.44 -17.01 -27.93
N LYS A 39 -8.89 -17.22 -29.13
CA LYS A 39 -9.67 -17.22 -30.38
C LYS A 39 -10.14 -18.63 -30.74
N LYS A 40 -9.30 -19.62 -30.46
CA LYS A 40 -9.53 -21.04 -30.80
C LYS A 40 -10.58 -21.73 -29.91
N TYR A 41 -10.75 -21.28 -28.67
CA TYR A 41 -11.66 -21.89 -27.71
C TYR A 41 -12.51 -20.84 -27.03
N HIS A 42 -13.76 -21.18 -26.72
CA HIS A 42 -14.58 -20.41 -25.81
C HIS A 42 -14.17 -20.71 -24.37
N ASN A 43 -14.13 -19.68 -23.52
CA ASN A 43 -13.79 -19.78 -22.09
C ASN A 43 -12.45 -20.47 -21.81
N ALA A 44 -11.45 -20.27 -22.68
CA ALA A 44 -10.11 -20.83 -22.50
C ALA A 44 -9.43 -20.33 -21.21
N HIS A 45 -9.73 -19.09 -20.81
CA HIS A 45 -9.23 -18.45 -19.61
C HIS A 45 -10.43 -18.09 -18.73
N VAL A 46 -10.32 -18.43 -17.45
CA VAL A 46 -11.32 -18.14 -16.42
C VAL A 46 -10.74 -17.06 -15.51
N TYR A 47 -11.48 -15.98 -15.34
CA TYR A 47 -11.08 -14.77 -14.62
C TYR A 47 -11.94 -14.55 -13.36
N ALA A 48 -11.50 -13.65 -12.48
CA ALA A 48 -12.23 -13.30 -11.27
C ALA A 48 -13.63 -12.74 -11.55
N LYS A 49 -13.83 -12.00 -12.65
CA LYS A 49 -15.15 -11.54 -13.09
C LYS A 49 -16.15 -12.66 -13.41
N ASP A 50 -15.67 -13.89 -13.62
CA ASP A 50 -16.54 -15.04 -13.87
C ASP A 50 -17.13 -15.60 -12.56
N LEU A 51 -16.68 -15.13 -11.38
CA LEU A 51 -17.33 -15.39 -10.10
C LEU A 51 -18.60 -14.55 -9.99
N VAL A 52 -19.75 -15.20 -10.04
CA VAL A 52 -21.06 -14.56 -10.01
C VAL A 52 -21.62 -14.58 -8.59
N PHE A 53 -21.94 -13.40 -8.06
CA PHE A 53 -22.66 -13.28 -6.79
C PHE A 53 -24.08 -13.85 -6.89
N LYS A 54 -24.46 -14.69 -5.94
CA LYS A 54 -25.79 -15.29 -5.81
C LYS A 54 -26.45 -14.79 -4.52
N PRO A 55 -27.18 -13.66 -4.57
CA PRO A 55 -27.88 -13.16 -3.39
C PRO A 55 -28.98 -14.12 -2.95
N TYR A 56 -29.18 -14.22 -1.65
CA TYR A 56 -30.28 -14.97 -1.03
C TYR A 56 -30.75 -14.27 0.24
N GLY A 57 -31.99 -14.55 0.66
CA GLY A 57 -32.60 -13.87 1.81
C GLY A 57 -32.71 -12.36 1.57
N GLN A 58 -32.32 -11.56 2.56
CA GLN A 58 -32.41 -10.10 2.47
C GLN A 58 -31.37 -9.47 1.53
N GLN A 59 -30.27 -10.17 1.21
CA GLN A 59 -29.21 -9.68 0.32
C GLN A 59 -29.72 -9.30 -1.08
N VAL A 60 -30.84 -9.90 -1.53
CA VAL A 60 -31.47 -9.59 -2.83
C VAL A 60 -31.89 -8.13 -2.91
N TYR A 61 -32.24 -7.51 -1.78
CA TYR A 61 -32.68 -6.12 -1.70
C TYR A 61 -31.54 -5.17 -1.30
N GLU A 62 -30.56 -5.65 -0.53
CA GLU A 62 -29.42 -4.84 -0.06
C GLU A 62 -28.31 -4.67 -1.10
N PHE A 63 -28.00 -5.73 -1.86
CA PHE A 63 -26.87 -5.77 -2.79
C PHE A 63 -27.36 -5.90 -4.23
N ALA A 64 -27.93 -4.82 -4.75
CA ALA A 64 -28.51 -4.76 -6.10
C ALA A 64 -28.00 -3.54 -6.88
N GLY A 65 -28.07 -3.62 -8.22
CA GLY A 65 -27.66 -2.52 -9.08
C GLY A 65 -26.16 -2.21 -8.98
N GLU A 66 -25.83 -0.96 -8.70
CA GLU A 66 -24.43 -0.51 -8.53
C GLU A 66 -23.77 -1.08 -7.26
N ASP A 67 -24.58 -1.45 -6.26
CA ASP A 67 -24.12 -2.04 -4.99
C ASP A 67 -24.02 -3.57 -5.04
N ALA A 68 -24.19 -4.18 -6.22
CA ALA A 68 -24.05 -5.62 -6.39
C ALA A 68 -22.61 -6.06 -6.05
N ILE A 69 -22.49 -7.09 -5.23
CA ILE A 69 -21.18 -7.62 -4.83
C ILE A 69 -20.44 -8.15 -6.07
N GLY A 70 -19.23 -7.64 -6.27
CA GLY A 70 -18.34 -8.05 -7.35
C GLY A 70 -16.90 -8.19 -6.89
N THR A 71 -16.04 -8.67 -7.78
CA THR A 71 -14.60 -8.76 -7.51
C THR A 71 -13.92 -7.42 -7.75
N THR A 72 -13.08 -6.98 -6.81
CA THR A 72 -12.33 -5.72 -6.94
C THR A 72 -11.42 -5.67 -8.17
N TYR A 73 -10.80 -6.82 -8.53
CA TYR A 73 -9.92 -6.94 -9.67
C TYR A 73 -10.45 -8.00 -10.65
N PRO A 74 -11.28 -7.61 -11.64
CA PRO A 74 -12.01 -8.55 -12.50
C PRO A 74 -11.11 -9.41 -13.40
N ASP A 75 -9.90 -8.95 -13.71
CA ASP A 75 -9.00 -9.61 -14.66
C ASP A 75 -7.95 -10.52 -14.01
N ILE A 76 -8.08 -10.83 -12.71
CA ILE A 76 -7.25 -11.87 -12.09
C ILE A 76 -7.58 -13.21 -12.77
N LEU A 77 -6.58 -13.81 -13.41
CA LEU A 77 -6.71 -15.13 -14.02
C LEU A 77 -6.74 -16.20 -12.91
N ILE A 78 -7.84 -16.96 -12.85
CA ILE A 78 -8.03 -18.06 -11.89
C ILE A 78 -7.52 -19.37 -12.49
N ALA A 79 -7.96 -19.69 -13.70
CA ALA A 79 -7.67 -20.96 -14.34
C ALA A 79 -7.57 -20.85 -15.86
N LYS A 80 -6.89 -21.81 -16.48
CA LYS A 80 -6.88 -22.01 -17.93
C LYS A 80 -7.41 -23.40 -18.25
N LEU A 81 -8.35 -23.47 -19.18
CA LEU A 81 -9.05 -24.70 -19.54
C LEU A 81 -8.71 -25.16 -20.96
N ARG A 82 -9.05 -26.41 -21.25
CA ARG A 82 -9.08 -27.00 -22.59
C ARG A 82 -10.45 -27.61 -22.88
N PRO A 83 -10.81 -27.78 -24.16
CA PRO A 83 -12.11 -28.31 -24.53
C PRO A 83 -12.48 -29.60 -23.78
N GLY A 84 -13.69 -29.64 -23.23
CA GLY A 84 -14.19 -30.76 -22.42
C GLY A 84 -13.85 -30.68 -20.92
N GLN A 85 -13.08 -29.67 -20.49
CA GLN A 85 -12.90 -29.36 -19.08
C GLN A 85 -13.94 -28.35 -18.60
N CYS A 86 -14.42 -28.55 -17.38
CA CYS A 86 -15.32 -27.63 -16.70
C CYS A 86 -14.85 -27.34 -15.26
N ILE A 87 -15.27 -26.19 -14.75
CA ILE A 87 -15.22 -25.83 -13.35
C ILE A 87 -16.66 -25.57 -12.92
N ASP A 88 -17.10 -26.24 -11.85
CA ASP A 88 -18.38 -26.03 -11.20
C ASP A 88 -18.13 -25.99 -9.68
N LEU A 89 -18.15 -24.80 -9.10
CA LEU A 89 -17.93 -24.60 -7.67
C LEU A 89 -18.79 -23.48 -7.09
N GLN A 90 -19.02 -23.60 -5.79
CA GLN A 90 -19.64 -22.59 -4.95
C GLN A 90 -18.66 -22.19 -3.84
N ALA A 91 -18.45 -20.89 -3.66
CA ALA A 91 -17.58 -20.34 -2.64
C ALA A 91 -18.39 -19.52 -1.64
N HIS A 92 -18.15 -19.75 -0.34
CA HIS A 92 -18.76 -19.01 0.76
C HIS A 92 -17.74 -18.00 1.30
N ALA A 93 -18.00 -16.72 1.05
CA ALA A 93 -17.21 -15.62 1.59
C ALA A 93 -17.76 -15.19 2.94
N ILE A 94 -16.89 -15.21 3.95
CA ILE A 94 -17.19 -14.88 5.34
C ILE A 94 -16.28 -13.76 5.83
N LYS A 95 -16.70 -13.06 6.89
CA LYS A 95 -15.85 -12.07 7.56
C LYS A 95 -14.74 -12.76 8.36
N GLY A 96 -13.52 -12.28 8.23
CA GLY A 96 -12.35 -12.74 8.98
C GLY A 96 -11.38 -11.60 9.29
N ILE A 97 -10.28 -11.92 9.97
CA ILE A 97 -9.22 -10.95 10.30
C ILE A 97 -7.85 -11.45 9.82
N GLY A 98 -6.96 -10.52 9.49
CA GLY A 98 -5.64 -10.83 8.93
C GLY A 98 -4.73 -11.66 9.86
N SER A 99 -4.97 -11.63 11.18
CA SER A 99 -4.24 -12.50 12.13
C SER A 99 -4.57 -13.97 11.96
N ASP A 100 -5.77 -14.28 11.47
CA ASP A 100 -6.21 -15.66 11.28
C ASP A 100 -5.68 -16.20 9.95
N HIS A 101 -5.75 -15.38 8.90
CA HIS A 101 -5.19 -15.73 7.60
C HIS A 101 -4.91 -14.47 6.77
N ALA A 102 -3.78 -14.46 6.06
CA ALA A 102 -3.34 -13.32 5.26
C ALA A 102 -4.35 -12.86 4.18
N LYS A 103 -5.19 -13.78 3.68
CA LYS A 103 -6.30 -13.47 2.73
C LYS A 103 -7.32 -12.45 3.26
N PHE A 104 -7.40 -12.27 4.58
CA PHE A 104 -8.28 -11.29 5.22
C PHE A 104 -7.56 -9.96 5.55
N CYS A 105 -6.27 -9.83 5.20
CA CYS A 105 -5.58 -8.56 5.32
C CYS A 105 -6.14 -7.57 4.28
N PRO A 106 -6.67 -6.40 4.68
CA PRO A 106 -7.30 -5.46 3.75
C PRO A 106 -6.30 -4.57 3.00
N VAL A 107 -5.01 -4.63 3.37
CA VAL A 107 -3.94 -3.82 2.79
C VAL A 107 -2.94 -4.70 2.03
N ALA A 108 -2.40 -4.18 0.93
CA ALA A 108 -1.22 -4.74 0.29
C ALA A 108 0.00 -4.51 1.19
N THR A 109 0.19 -3.26 1.60
CA THR A 109 1.18 -2.89 2.61
C THR A 109 0.65 -1.75 3.46
N ALA A 110 0.91 -1.82 4.76
CA ALA A 110 0.75 -0.70 5.68
C ALA A 110 2.06 -0.57 6.45
N SER A 111 2.75 0.54 6.24
CA SER A 111 4.05 0.79 6.86
C SER A 111 4.19 2.27 7.21
N TYR A 112 5.20 2.57 8.00
CA TYR A 112 5.60 3.95 8.25
C TYR A 112 7.11 4.07 8.22
N ARG A 113 7.57 5.30 8.00
CA ARG A 113 8.94 5.71 8.29
C ARG A 113 8.91 7.03 9.06
N LEU A 114 9.95 7.29 9.83
CA LEU A 114 10.11 8.60 10.46
C LEU A 114 10.62 9.61 9.43
N LEU A 115 10.23 10.88 9.58
CA LEU A 115 10.73 11.97 8.76
C LEU A 115 12.27 12.05 8.88
N PRO A 116 13.01 11.93 7.76
CA PRO A 116 14.46 12.13 7.77
C PRO A 116 14.81 13.54 8.24
N SER A 117 15.92 13.65 8.97
CA SER A 117 16.50 14.94 9.37
C SER A 117 17.91 15.01 8.82
N ILE A 118 18.17 16.03 8.00
CA ILE A 118 19.49 16.29 7.42
C ILE A 118 19.95 17.62 7.97
N GLU A 119 21.04 17.62 8.71
CA GLU A 119 21.60 18.82 9.30
C GLU A 119 23.01 19.05 8.77
N ILE A 120 23.21 20.22 8.18
CA ILE A 120 24.50 20.67 7.67
C ILE A 120 25.20 21.41 8.81
N LEU A 121 26.18 20.76 9.44
CA LEU A 121 26.94 21.27 10.59
C LEU A 121 27.99 22.30 10.19
N ARG A 122 28.48 22.22 8.96
CA ARG A 122 29.52 23.10 8.39
C ARG A 122 29.15 23.47 6.96
N PRO A 123 29.49 24.68 6.49
CA PRO A 123 29.13 25.15 5.16
C PRO A 123 29.69 24.21 4.08
N ILE A 124 28.85 23.86 3.12
CA ILE A 124 29.20 23.08 1.92
C ILE A 124 28.90 23.99 0.73
N ILE A 125 29.96 24.42 0.03
CA ILE A 125 29.90 25.48 -0.97
C ILE A 125 30.59 25.08 -2.28
N GLY A 126 30.28 25.78 -3.37
CA GLY A 126 30.87 25.59 -4.69
C GLY A 126 30.70 24.16 -5.20
N LYS A 127 31.80 23.55 -5.64
CA LYS A 127 31.80 22.19 -6.22
C LYS A 127 31.40 21.11 -5.20
N ASP A 128 31.76 21.28 -3.93
CA ASP A 128 31.35 20.37 -2.86
C ASP A 128 29.82 20.39 -2.69
N ALA A 129 29.16 21.54 -2.90
CA ALA A 129 27.71 21.65 -2.79
C ALA A 129 27.01 20.86 -3.92
N GLU A 130 27.53 20.95 -5.15
CA GLU A 130 27.04 20.16 -6.27
C GLU A 130 27.23 18.65 -6.07
N ASN A 131 28.40 18.24 -5.56
CA ASN A 131 28.66 16.84 -5.23
C ASN A 131 27.77 16.34 -4.08
N PHE A 132 27.57 17.18 -3.07
CA PHE A 132 26.70 16.88 -1.94
C PHE A 132 25.26 16.67 -2.40
N ALA A 133 24.74 17.55 -3.27
CA ALA A 133 23.39 17.40 -3.82
C ALA A 133 23.21 16.09 -4.61
N LYS A 134 24.24 15.62 -5.33
CA LYS A 134 24.23 14.34 -6.05
C LYS A 134 24.18 13.11 -5.13
N CYS A 135 24.54 13.26 -3.86
CA CYS A 135 24.43 12.16 -2.89
C CYS A 135 22.99 11.89 -2.44
N PHE A 136 22.03 12.76 -2.76
CA PHE A 136 20.64 12.63 -2.35
C PHE A 136 19.70 12.52 -3.56
N PRO A 137 18.48 11.98 -3.36
CA PRO A 137 17.43 12.06 -4.36
C PRO A 137 17.15 13.50 -4.83
N LYS A 138 16.72 13.65 -6.09
CA LYS A 138 16.35 14.96 -6.65
C LYS A 138 15.26 15.64 -5.80
N GLY A 139 15.51 16.90 -5.45
CA GLY A 139 14.61 17.75 -4.66
C GLY A 139 14.87 17.72 -3.15
N VAL A 140 15.77 16.86 -2.65
CA VAL A 140 16.14 16.86 -1.22
C VAL A 140 17.07 18.02 -0.89
N ILE A 141 18.14 18.17 -1.68
CA ILE A 141 19.10 19.26 -1.57
C ILE A 141 18.95 20.18 -2.77
N GLU A 142 18.95 21.48 -2.51
CA GLU A 142 19.03 22.51 -3.55
C GLU A 142 20.29 23.36 -3.38
N LEU A 143 20.65 24.03 -4.47
CA LEU A 143 21.79 24.92 -4.52
C LEU A 143 21.26 26.35 -4.56
N GLU A 144 21.65 27.15 -3.58
CA GLU A 144 21.31 28.58 -3.51
C GLU A 144 22.58 29.42 -3.59
N SER A 145 22.51 30.61 -4.18
CA SER A 145 23.64 31.54 -4.15
C SER A 145 23.76 32.20 -2.78
N ILE A 146 24.99 32.30 -2.27
CA ILE A 146 25.28 33.00 -1.01
C ILE A 146 25.08 34.50 -1.22
N THR A 147 24.24 35.11 -0.39
CA THR A 147 23.93 36.54 -0.47
C THR A 147 25.03 37.41 0.16
N ARG A 148 25.08 38.69 -0.21
CA ARG A 148 25.97 39.69 0.40
C ARG A 148 25.79 39.79 1.92
N GLU A 149 24.55 39.65 2.39
CA GLU A 149 24.20 39.73 3.80
C GLU A 149 24.80 38.55 4.58
N GLU A 150 24.68 37.33 4.03
CA GLU A 150 25.27 36.13 4.61
C GLU A 150 26.80 36.15 4.59
N ALA A 151 27.41 36.74 3.56
CA ALA A 151 28.85 36.84 3.41
C ALA A 151 29.50 37.95 4.25
N SER A 152 28.75 39.00 4.63
CA SER A 152 29.27 40.16 5.38
C SER A 152 29.18 39.99 6.91
N GLN A 153 28.33 39.07 7.39
CA GLN A 153 28.18 38.80 8.83
C GLN A 153 29.48 38.25 9.45
N HIS A 154 29.99 38.94 10.48
CA HIS A 154 31.28 38.62 11.13
C HIS A 154 31.37 37.23 11.79
N LYS A 155 30.25 36.58 12.09
CA LYS A 155 30.17 35.21 12.63
C LYS A 155 29.54 34.21 11.66
N SER A 156 29.31 34.59 10.41
CA SER A 156 28.72 33.69 9.42
C SER A 156 29.76 32.67 8.95
N SER A 157 29.30 31.45 8.73
CA SER A 157 30.08 30.37 8.12
C SER A 157 30.40 30.64 6.64
N TYR A 158 29.79 31.68 6.04
CA TYR A 158 29.90 32.01 4.61
C TYR A 158 30.74 33.26 4.32
N LYS A 159 31.52 33.74 5.30
CA LYS A 159 32.30 34.97 5.17
C LYS A 159 33.28 34.91 3.99
N GLY A 160 33.15 35.84 3.05
CA GLY A 160 34.03 35.95 1.88
C GLY A 160 33.68 35.05 0.69
N HIS A 161 32.55 34.32 0.76
CA HIS A 161 32.08 33.42 -0.30
C HIS A 161 30.85 33.98 -1.04
N GLU A 162 30.79 35.30 -1.23
CA GLU A 162 29.67 35.95 -1.94
C GLU A 162 29.54 35.40 -3.36
N GLY A 163 28.32 35.01 -3.75
CA GLY A 163 28.02 34.52 -5.10
C GLY A 163 28.36 33.06 -5.36
N GLU A 164 29.01 32.36 -4.42
CA GLU A 164 29.17 30.91 -4.51
C GLU A 164 27.85 30.18 -4.20
N MET A 165 27.69 28.97 -4.74
CA MET A 165 26.52 28.13 -4.48
C MET A 165 26.70 27.37 -3.16
N LYS A 166 25.74 27.46 -2.24
CA LYS A 166 25.67 26.65 -1.01
C LYS A 166 24.61 25.56 -1.14
N ALA A 167 24.83 24.42 -0.48
CA ALA A 167 23.83 23.37 -0.35
C ALA A 167 22.83 23.71 0.77
N VAL A 168 21.53 23.62 0.47
CA VAL A 168 20.44 23.77 1.45
C VAL A 168 19.52 22.57 1.38
N VAL A 169 18.96 22.18 2.52
CA VAL A 169 17.97 21.10 2.60
C VAL A 169 16.60 21.68 2.26
N LYS A 170 16.05 21.33 1.09
CA LYS A 170 14.75 21.83 0.62
C LYS A 170 13.60 20.96 1.11
N ASP A 171 13.72 19.64 0.91
CA ASP A 171 12.67 18.68 1.26
C ASP A 171 13.27 17.37 1.78
N ALA A 172 13.45 17.28 3.09
CA ALA A 172 13.97 16.09 3.75
C ALA A 172 13.01 14.88 3.67
N MET A 173 11.70 15.10 3.41
CA MET A 173 10.74 14.02 3.31
C MET A 173 11.02 13.13 2.09
N ARG A 174 11.54 13.70 0.99
CA ARG A 174 11.91 12.96 -0.22
C ARG A 174 13.17 12.10 -0.08
N ASP A 175 13.91 12.25 1.02
CA ASP A 175 15.11 11.45 1.25
C ASP A 175 14.76 9.98 1.53
N THR A 176 15.53 9.09 0.90
CA THR A 176 15.45 7.64 1.09
C THR A 176 16.45 7.13 2.14
N VAL A 177 17.27 8.03 2.69
CA VAL A 177 18.28 7.74 3.72
C VAL A 177 19.31 6.72 3.22
N SER A 178 19.80 6.91 1.98
CA SER A 178 20.83 6.08 1.35
C SER A 178 22.17 6.09 2.09
N ARG A 179 22.43 7.18 2.84
CA ARG A 179 23.70 7.48 3.51
C ARG A 179 24.90 7.63 2.57
N GLU A 180 24.64 7.88 1.29
CA GLU A 180 25.69 8.00 0.26
C GLU A 180 26.69 9.11 0.60
N CYS A 181 26.23 10.23 1.16
CA CYS A 181 27.10 11.34 1.57
C CYS A 181 28.14 10.96 2.64
N LEU A 182 27.92 9.87 3.41
CA LEU A 182 28.87 9.41 4.43
C LEU A 182 30.04 8.62 3.85
N ARG A 183 30.01 8.27 2.56
CA ARG A 183 31.09 7.56 1.88
C ARG A 183 32.24 8.47 1.46
N TYR A 184 31.98 9.76 1.32
CA TYR A 184 32.97 10.72 0.85
C TYR A 184 33.62 11.44 2.03
N ASP A 185 34.94 11.41 2.10
CA ASP A 185 35.70 12.05 3.18
C ASP A 185 35.48 13.58 3.22
N GLU A 186 35.17 14.20 2.09
CA GLU A 186 34.88 15.64 1.98
C GLU A 186 33.65 16.09 2.79
N PHE A 187 32.73 15.17 3.13
CA PHE A 187 31.54 15.46 3.94
C PHE A 187 31.64 14.97 5.39
N LYS A 188 32.74 14.31 5.75
CA LYS A 188 32.94 13.76 7.10
C LYS A 188 32.96 14.88 8.14
N GLY A 189 32.04 14.81 9.11
CA GLY A 189 31.88 15.82 10.14
C GLY A 189 31.26 17.15 9.66
N LYS A 190 30.83 17.25 8.39
CA LYS A 190 30.05 18.38 7.87
C LYS A 190 28.54 18.14 7.94
N VAL A 191 28.10 16.89 8.08
CA VAL A 191 26.68 16.50 7.95
C VAL A 191 26.29 15.54 9.07
N ARG A 192 25.09 15.73 9.61
CA ARG A 192 24.44 14.82 10.56
C ARG A 192 23.12 14.34 9.96
N LEU A 193 23.01 13.02 9.77
CA LEU A 193 21.78 12.36 9.35
C LEU A 193 21.06 11.81 10.59
N GLY A 194 19.79 12.13 10.73
CA GLY A 194 18.94 11.74 11.84
C GLY A 194 17.50 11.49 11.40
N ARG A 195 16.60 11.40 12.37
CA ARG A 195 15.15 11.31 12.14
C ARG A 195 14.41 12.08 13.23
N VAL A 196 13.29 12.68 12.87
CA VAL A 196 12.36 13.31 13.81
C VAL A 196 11.51 12.21 14.45
N ARG A 197 11.67 11.98 15.76
CA ARG A 197 11.17 10.76 16.45
C ARG A 197 9.65 10.70 16.59
N ASP A 198 9.00 11.85 16.59
CA ASP A 198 7.57 12.07 16.77
C ASP A 198 6.83 12.36 15.46
N HIS A 199 7.53 12.33 14.32
CA HIS A 199 6.95 12.55 13.00
C HIS A 199 6.95 11.27 12.18
N PHE A 200 5.77 10.68 12.03
CA PHE A 200 5.54 9.44 11.27
C PHE A 200 4.92 9.74 9.90
N ILE A 201 5.53 9.22 8.86
CA ILE A 201 5.00 9.25 7.49
C ILE A 201 4.46 7.85 7.20
N PHE A 202 3.14 7.72 7.21
CA PHE A 202 2.46 6.46 6.88
C PHE A 202 2.30 6.30 5.38
N SER A 203 2.36 5.05 4.92
CA SER A 203 2.01 4.62 3.58
C SER A 203 1.13 3.38 3.72
N ILE A 204 -0.11 3.52 3.26
CA ILE A 204 -1.15 2.50 3.36
C ILE A 204 -1.68 2.31 1.95
N GLU A 205 -1.60 1.08 1.46
CA GLU A 205 -2.08 0.69 0.15
C GLU A 205 -3.20 -0.33 0.34
N SER A 206 -4.43 0.07 0.02
CA SER A 206 -5.59 -0.82 0.05
C SER A 206 -5.54 -1.88 -1.06
N LEU A 207 -6.15 -3.03 -0.80
CA LEU A 207 -6.47 -4.03 -1.84
C LEU A 207 -7.77 -3.72 -2.58
N GLY A 208 -8.37 -2.55 -2.35
CA GLY A 208 -9.47 -1.98 -3.11
C GLY A 208 -10.88 -2.40 -2.64
N GLN A 209 -11.01 -3.12 -1.53
CA GLN A 209 -12.32 -3.31 -0.89
C GLN A 209 -12.78 -2.03 -0.17
N TRP A 210 -11.84 -1.22 0.33
CA TRP A 210 -12.04 -0.03 1.16
C TRP A 210 -11.06 1.05 0.72
N ASP A 211 -11.36 2.32 0.99
CA ASP A 211 -10.40 3.39 0.77
C ASP A 211 -9.30 3.41 1.85
N SER A 212 -8.11 3.89 1.49
CA SER A 212 -6.92 3.76 2.35
C SER A 212 -7.00 4.62 3.62
N ASP A 213 -7.69 5.75 3.56
CA ASP A 213 -7.99 6.62 4.71
C ASP A 213 -9.02 5.99 5.66
N GLU A 214 -10.07 5.37 5.12
CA GLU A 214 -11.05 4.63 5.91
C GLU A 214 -10.41 3.47 6.69
N LEU A 215 -9.49 2.73 6.07
CA LEU A 215 -8.73 1.66 6.72
C LEU A 215 -7.92 2.18 7.92
N PHE A 216 -7.32 3.37 7.81
CA PHE A 216 -6.62 3.99 8.93
C PHE A 216 -7.57 4.36 10.06
N LEU A 217 -8.72 4.98 9.75
CA LEU A 217 -9.72 5.36 10.74
C LEU A 217 -10.30 4.15 11.48
N GLU A 218 -10.62 3.06 10.76
CA GLU A 218 -11.08 1.82 11.40
C GLU A 218 -9.99 1.21 12.29
N SER A 219 -8.72 1.29 11.92
CA SER A 219 -7.62 0.79 12.78
C SER A 219 -7.57 1.51 14.14
N VAL A 220 -7.76 2.82 14.15
CA VAL A 220 -7.79 3.65 15.37
C VAL A 220 -9.02 3.32 16.21
N LYS A 221 -10.18 3.16 15.55
CA LYS A 221 -11.43 2.76 16.21
C LYS A 221 -11.30 1.38 16.86
N ILE A 222 -10.68 0.41 16.20
CA ILE A 222 -10.43 -0.92 16.78
C ILE A 222 -9.51 -0.82 18.00
N LEU A 223 -8.46 0.00 17.97
CA LEU A 223 -7.60 0.23 19.13
C LEU A 223 -8.41 0.82 20.31
N ARG A 224 -9.26 1.81 20.04
CA ARG A 224 -10.15 2.40 21.05
C ARG A 224 -11.10 1.36 21.66
N LEU A 225 -11.77 0.56 20.83
CA LEU A 225 -12.69 -0.48 21.28
C LEU A 225 -11.98 -1.53 22.15
N LYS A 226 -10.73 -1.89 21.84
CA LYS A 226 -9.92 -2.78 22.69
C LYS A 226 -9.64 -2.17 24.07
N CYS A 227 -9.30 -0.89 24.13
CA CYS A 227 -9.11 -0.18 25.40
C CYS A 227 -10.40 -0.11 26.22
N GLU A 228 -11.54 0.18 25.57
CA GLU A 228 -12.85 0.22 26.22
C GLU A 228 -13.27 -1.16 26.76
N ALA A 229 -13.06 -2.23 25.98
CA ALA A 229 -13.33 -3.59 26.42
C ALA A 229 -12.50 -3.98 27.65
N LEU A 230 -11.21 -3.65 27.67
CA LEU A 230 -10.35 -3.89 28.82
C LEU A 230 -10.81 -3.09 30.04
N LYS A 231 -11.16 -1.82 29.86
CA LYS A 231 -11.69 -0.97 30.93
C LYS A 231 -12.95 -1.56 31.55
N SER A 232 -13.92 -1.95 30.73
CA SER A 232 -15.18 -2.57 31.21
C SER A 232 -14.92 -3.88 31.95
N SER A 233 -13.98 -4.69 31.45
CA SER A 233 -13.60 -5.95 32.12
C SER A 233 -13.01 -5.70 33.51
N LEU A 234 -12.17 -4.67 33.66
CA LEU A 234 -11.60 -4.29 34.95
C LEU A 234 -12.67 -3.78 35.93
N VAL A 235 -13.61 -2.96 35.46
CA VAL A 235 -14.71 -2.47 36.30
C VAL A 235 -15.55 -3.62 36.84
N ASN A 236 -15.88 -4.60 36.00
CA ASN A 236 -16.65 -5.78 36.39
C ASN A 236 -15.93 -6.69 37.39
N LEU A 237 -14.59 -6.69 37.43
CA LEU A 237 -13.81 -7.46 38.41
C LEU A 237 -13.74 -6.80 39.79
N THR A 238 -13.98 -5.49 39.87
CA THR A 238 -13.93 -4.71 41.11
C THR A 238 -15.27 -4.52 41.79
N GLN A 239 -16.36 -5.01 41.17
CA GLN A 239 -17.71 -5.07 41.73
C GLN A 239 -17.99 -6.48 42.26
#